data_AF-A0A558R2T0-F1
#
_entry.id   AF-A0A558R2T0-F1
#
_cell.length_a   1.000
_cell.length_b   1.000
_cell.length_c   1.000
_cell.angle_alpha   90.00
_cell.angle_beta   90.00
_cell.angle_gamma   90.00
#
_symmetry.space_group_name_H-M   'P 1'
#
loop_
_entity.id
_entity.type
_entity.pdbx_description
1 polymer ?
#
loop_
_entity_poly.entity_id
_entity_poly.type
_entity_poly.pdbx_seq_one_letter_code
_entity_poly.pdbx_strand_id
1 'polypeptide(L)'
;MPPRLPRCPRWTRPGGPPPPPVARPERNAPPARPLRPQPVHRGLSGAGEGCGMNSMIDRRRLLGWAALMPVAGLAACVGGPTGYSVEEGVRRLLTLSTRRAFARLLQPNGFYDEQLARIAPPQGAGNGIAGGRMSRLIDTFMRSDAVRRRVALALNAAAGEAAERAAPIVLDGVRSLSPADAVRVLRGGPEAATGLLRERVGGQVVETMVPELSGLLRNDLVGAMSAAVAEETGIDYLELGRTVANQAADGIFRVIGREEAAIRADPAATRDPVLIALLGPGRSR
;
A
#
# COMPACT_ATOMS: atom_id res chain seq x y z
N MET A 1 58.21 -8.12 23.12
CA MET A 1 57.62 -9.06 22.14
C MET A 1 56.10 -8.98 22.24
N PRO A 2 55.36 -8.44 21.26
CA PRO A 2 53.91 -8.48 21.30
C PRO A 2 53.38 -9.84 20.80
N PRO A 3 52.23 -10.32 21.31
CA PRO A 3 51.67 -11.61 20.92
C PRO A 3 51.08 -11.59 19.51
N ARG A 4 51.32 -12.66 18.74
CA ARG A 4 50.82 -12.86 17.38
C ARG A 4 49.33 -13.24 17.40
N LEU A 5 48.49 -12.48 16.71
CA LEU A 5 47.08 -12.82 16.46
C LEU A 5 46.97 -13.99 15.45
N PRO A 6 45.97 -14.87 15.59
CA PRO A 6 45.75 -15.99 14.66
C PRO A 6 45.18 -15.50 13.32
N ARG A 7 45.63 -16.12 12.23
CA ARG A 7 45.17 -15.85 10.86
C ARG A 7 43.78 -16.45 10.62
N CYS A 8 42.82 -15.63 10.15
CA CYS A 8 41.52 -16.12 9.68
C CYS A 8 41.66 -16.94 8.38
N PRO A 9 40.84 -18.01 8.20
CA PRO A 9 40.86 -18.80 6.98
C PRO A 9 40.20 -18.06 5.80
N ARG A 10 40.75 -18.31 4.62
CA ARG A 10 40.35 -17.73 3.32
C ARG A 10 39.09 -18.44 2.82
N TRP A 11 37.96 -17.75 2.82
CA TRP A 11 36.73 -18.25 2.21
C TRP A 11 36.82 -18.16 0.68
N THR A 12 36.81 -19.31 0.00
CA THR A 12 36.56 -19.43 -1.44
C THR A 12 35.06 -19.45 -1.68
N ARG A 13 34.56 -18.58 -2.57
CA ARG A 13 33.15 -18.55 -2.99
C ARG A 13 32.85 -19.75 -3.90
N PRO A 14 31.77 -20.52 -3.69
CA PRO A 14 31.28 -21.44 -4.70
C PRO A 14 30.59 -20.66 -5.83
N GLY A 15 30.87 -21.05 -7.08
CA GLY A 15 30.31 -20.43 -8.28
C GLY A 15 28.79 -20.59 -8.36
N GLY A 16 28.09 -19.49 -8.63
CA GLY A 16 26.65 -19.49 -8.91
C GLY A 16 26.32 -19.98 -10.32
N PRO A 17 25.09 -20.48 -10.56
CA PRO A 17 24.67 -20.98 -11.86
C PRO A 17 24.56 -19.86 -12.91
N PRO A 18 24.72 -20.18 -14.21
CA PRO A 18 24.65 -19.20 -15.28
C PRO A 18 23.23 -18.63 -15.44
N PRO A 19 23.10 -17.37 -15.90
CA PRO A 19 21.79 -16.74 -16.10
C PRO A 19 21.02 -17.38 -17.27
N PRO A 20 19.67 -17.37 -17.24
CA PRO A 20 18.84 -17.93 -18.30
C PRO A 20 18.89 -17.07 -19.59
N PRO A 21 18.62 -17.68 -20.76
CA PRO A 21 18.68 -16.98 -22.03
C PRO A 21 17.54 -15.96 -22.20
N VAL A 22 17.90 -14.79 -22.73
CA VAL A 22 16.98 -13.69 -23.04
C VAL A 22 16.18 -14.04 -24.30
N ALA A 23 14.85 -14.13 -24.18
CA ALA A 23 13.95 -14.34 -25.30
C ALA A 23 13.96 -13.14 -26.26
N ARG A 24 14.14 -13.41 -27.55
CA ARG A 24 14.00 -12.40 -28.63
C ARG A 24 12.51 -12.14 -28.90
N PRO A 25 12.10 -10.91 -29.25
CA PRO A 25 10.73 -10.64 -29.64
C PRO A 25 10.42 -11.26 -31.01
N GLU A 26 9.39 -12.12 -31.06
CA GLU A 26 8.81 -12.65 -32.29
C GLU A 26 8.22 -11.51 -33.13
N ARG A 27 8.85 -11.23 -34.27
CA ARG A 27 8.22 -10.53 -35.39
C ARG A 27 7.45 -11.57 -36.19
N ASN A 28 6.14 -11.65 -35.99
CA ASN A 28 5.12 -11.97 -37.00
C ASN A 28 3.79 -12.36 -36.33
N ALA A 29 2.90 -11.39 -36.18
CA ALA A 29 1.47 -11.64 -35.96
C ALA A 29 0.71 -11.34 -37.27
N PRO A 30 -0.14 -12.24 -37.78
CA PRO A 30 -0.95 -11.99 -38.98
C PRO A 30 -2.16 -11.07 -38.69
N PRO A 31 -2.64 -10.30 -39.68
CA PRO A 31 -3.72 -9.32 -39.46
C PRO A 31 -5.09 -9.97 -39.25
N ALA A 32 -5.90 -9.33 -38.40
CA ALA A 32 -7.26 -9.72 -38.04
C ALA A 32 -8.24 -9.69 -39.23
N ARG A 33 -9.08 -10.72 -39.33
CA ARG A 33 -10.20 -10.82 -40.29
C ARG A 33 -11.39 -9.95 -39.85
N PRO A 34 -12.09 -9.27 -40.77
CA PRO A 34 -13.32 -8.54 -40.44
C PRO A 34 -14.54 -9.48 -40.25
N LEU A 35 -15.37 -9.12 -39.27
CA LEU A 35 -16.63 -9.78 -38.89
C LEU A 35 -17.71 -9.59 -39.98
N ARG A 36 -18.42 -10.68 -40.30
CA ARG A 36 -19.61 -10.68 -41.17
C ARG A 36 -20.85 -10.18 -40.41
N PRO A 37 -21.74 -9.39 -41.02
CA PRO A 37 -23.03 -9.05 -40.44
C PRO A 37 -24.06 -10.20 -40.58
N GLN A 38 -24.83 -10.43 -39.53
CA GLN A 38 -25.98 -11.35 -39.48
C GLN A 38 -27.25 -10.69 -40.07
N PRO A 39 -28.14 -11.46 -40.73
CA PRO A 39 -29.36 -10.91 -41.32
C PRO A 39 -30.50 -10.72 -40.31
N VAL A 40 -31.21 -9.61 -40.52
CA VAL A 40 -32.47 -9.19 -39.90
C VAL A 40 -33.61 -10.11 -40.30
N HIS A 41 -34.32 -10.68 -39.31
CA HIS A 41 -35.53 -11.45 -39.55
C HIS A 41 -36.74 -10.53 -39.78
N ARG A 42 -37.42 -10.87 -40.87
CA ARG A 42 -38.58 -10.25 -41.51
C ARG A 42 -39.85 -10.55 -40.70
N GLY A 43 -40.65 -9.51 -40.48
CA GLY A 43 -41.97 -9.62 -39.86
C GLY A 43 -42.96 -10.44 -40.69
N LEU A 44 -43.82 -11.19 -40.01
CA LEU A 44 -44.99 -11.84 -40.57
C LEU A 44 -46.24 -11.10 -40.09
N SER A 45 -46.99 -10.65 -41.09
CA SER A 45 -48.32 -10.09 -41.05
C SER A 45 -49.34 -11.19 -40.75
N GLY A 46 -50.33 -10.89 -39.93
CA GLY A 46 -51.53 -11.70 -39.72
C GLY A 46 -52.68 -10.83 -39.21
N ALA A 47 -53.60 -10.50 -40.12
CA ALA A 47 -54.96 -10.00 -39.85
C ALA A 47 -55.70 -10.97 -38.91
N GLY A 48 -56.69 -10.61 -38.07
CA GLY A 48 -57.68 -9.54 -38.14
C GLY A 48 -59.06 -10.18 -38.28
N GLU A 49 -59.83 -10.28 -37.18
CA GLU A 49 -61.27 -10.60 -37.02
C GLU A 49 -61.51 -10.87 -35.51
N GLY A 50 -62.53 -10.43 -34.78
CA GLY A 50 -63.73 -9.64 -35.04
C GLY A 50 -64.47 -9.34 -33.71
N CYS A 51 -65.31 -8.30 -33.75
CA CYS A 51 -66.47 -7.91 -32.93
C CYS A 51 -66.63 -8.36 -31.45
N GLY A 52 -66.51 -7.37 -30.54
CA GLY A 52 -67.65 -6.71 -29.90
C GLY A 52 -68.38 -7.40 -28.73
N MET A 53 -68.28 -6.80 -27.54
CA MET A 53 -69.45 -6.50 -26.70
C MET A 53 -69.14 -5.44 -25.64
N ASN A 54 -69.92 -4.36 -25.63
CA ASN A 54 -70.04 -3.40 -24.52
C ASN A 54 -70.49 -4.14 -23.24
N SER A 55 -70.02 -3.70 -22.07
CA SER A 55 -70.89 -3.08 -21.04
C SER A 55 -70.27 -3.14 -19.63
N MET A 56 -70.42 -2.02 -18.92
CA MET A 56 -70.39 -1.85 -17.46
C MET A 56 -69.04 -1.95 -16.72
N ILE A 57 -68.38 -0.80 -16.61
CA ILE A 57 -67.43 -0.47 -15.55
C ILE A 57 -68.21 -0.34 -14.24
N ASP A 58 -68.13 -1.36 -13.40
CA ASP A 58 -68.73 -1.39 -12.07
C ASP A 58 -67.85 -0.61 -11.07
N ARG A 59 -68.30 0.59 -10.70
CA ARG A 59 -67.66 1.52 -9.75
C ARG A 59 -67.66 1.03 -8.28
N ARG A 60 -68.01 -0.23 -8.00
CA ARG A 60 -68.14 -0.79 -6.65
C ARG A 60 -67.09 -1.84 -6.26
N ARG A 61 -65.93 -1.87 -6.93
CA ARG A 61 -64.78 -2.72 -6.55
C ARG A 61 -63.56 -1.92 -6.05
N LEU A 62 -63.80 -0.84 -5.30
CA LEU A 62 -62.78 0.03 -4.70
C LEU A 62 -62.43 -0.29 -3.24
N LEU A 63 -62.67 -1.53 -2.77
CA LEU A 63 -62.29 -1.96 -1.41
C LEU A 63 -61.80 -3.42 -1.42
N GLY A 64 -60.68 -3.69 -2.09
CA GLY A 64 -60.17 -5.07 -2.16
C GLY A 64 -58.76 -5.26 -2.73
N TRP A 65 -57.86 -4.27 -2.60
CA TRP A 65 -56.45 -4.42 -3.00
C TRP A 65 -55.47 -3.92 -1.93
N ALA A 66 -55.85 -4.04 -0.65
CA ALA A 66 -54.98 -3.75 0.50
C ALA A 66 -54.12 -4.95 0.94
N ALA A 67 -53.86 -5.93 0.07
CA ALA A 67 -53.02 -7.07 0.38
C ALA A 67 -52.37 -7.62 -0.88
N LEU A 68 -51.30 -6.96 -1.34
CA LEU A 68 -50.16 -7.52 -2.10
C LEU A 68 -49.21 -6.37 -2.47
N MET A 69 -48.75 -5.63 -1.46
CA MET A 69 -47.46 -4.95 -1.57
C MET A 69 -46.42 -6.02 -1.24
N PRO A 70 -45.61 -6.52 -2.21
CA PRO A 70 -44.41 -7.22 -1.84
C PRO A 70 -43.55 -6.18 -1.11
N VAL A 71 -43.22 -6.44 0.14
CA VAL A 71 -42.16 -5.74 0.86
C VAL A 71 -40.86 -6.04 0.13
N ALA A 72 -40.59 -5.28 -0.94
CA ALA A 72 -39.30 -5.18 -1.59
C ALA A 72 -38.42 -4.28 -0.71
N GLY A 73 -38.08 -4.81 0.46
CA GLY A 73 -37.40 -4.11 1.54
C GLY A 73 -36.53 -5.06 2.35
N LEU A 74 -35.82 -5.96 1.68
CA LEU A 74 -34.64 -6.62 2.24
C LEU A 74 -33.46 -6.33 1.32
N ALA A 75 -32.84 -5.19 1.60
CA ALA A 75 -31.52 -4.87 1.11
C ALA A 75 -30.55 -6.01 1.49
N ALA A 76 -30.01 -6.66 0.46
CA ALA A 76 -28.63 -7.13 0.36
C ALA A 76 -27.99 -7.74 1.63
N CYS A 77 -28.40 -8.95 2.01
CA CYS A 77 -27.45 -9.89 2.60
C CYS A 77 -26.63 -10.56 1.50
N VAL A 78 -25.71 -9.81 0.88
CA VAL A 78 -24.58 -10.43 0.14
C VAL A 78 -23.51 -10.83 1.18
N GLY A 79 -23.92 -11.67 2.12
CA GLY A 79 -23.00 -12.53 2.84
C GLY A 79 -22.72 -13.69 1.91
N GLY A 80 -21.46 -13.84 1.49
CA GLY A 80 -21.07 -15.08 0.79
C GLY A 80 -21.25 -16.31 1.69
N PRO A 81 -20.83 -17.50 1.25
CA PRO A 81 -21.07 -18.78 1.94
C PRO A 81 -20.53 -18.90 3.38
N THR A 82 -19.86 -17.87 3.85
CA THR A 82 -19.28 -17.70 5.18
C THR A 82 -19.87 -16.42 5.75
N GLY A 83 -20.54 -16.45 6.91
CA GLY A 83 -21.26 -15.32 7.52
C GLY A 83 -20.41 -14.10 7.96
N TYR A 84 -19.31 -13.82 7.27
CA TYR A 84 -18.42 -12.69 7.50
C TYR A 84 -18.72 -11.56 6.51
N SER A 85 -18.70 -10.31 6.99
CA SER A 85 -18.84 -9.13 6.13
C SER A 85 -17.56 -8.87 5.35
N VAL A 86 -17.71 -8.28 4.15
CA VAL A 86 -16.58 -7.82 3.33
C VAL A 86 -15.72 -6.79 4.07
N GLU A 87 -16.38 -5.91 4.82
CA GLU A 87 -15.73 -4.90 5.67
C GLU A 87 -14.79 -5.55 6.69
N GLU A 88 -15.28 -6.57 7.42
CA GLU A 88 -14.48 -7.24 8.45
C GLU A 88 -13.26 -7.92 7.84
N GLY A 89 -13.41 -8.58 6.70
CA GLY A 89 -12.26 -9.20 6.03
C GLY A 89 -11.21 -8.19 5.57
N VAL A 90 -11.62 -7.02 5.05
CA VAL A 90 -10.68 -5.95 4.65
C VAL A 90 -10.01 -5.33 5.87
N ARG A 91 -10.75 -5.06 6.95
CA ARG A 91 -10.20 -4.58 8.22
C ARG A 91 -9.16 -5.55 8.78
N ARG A 92 -9.46 -6.85 8.72
CA ARG A 92 -8.56 -7.91 9.20
C ARG A 92 -7.31 -8.05 8.33
N LEU A 93 -7.47 -7.94 7.01
CA LEU A 93 -6.36 -7.93 6.04
C LEU A 93 -5.38 -6.81 6.37
N LEU A 94 -5.89 -5.58 6.47
CA LEU A 94 -5.08 -4.41 6.76
C LEU A 94 -4.49 -4.40 8.17
N THR A 95 -5.23 -4.90 9.16
CA THR A 95 -4.71 -5.03 10.52
C THR A 95 -3.53 -6.00 10.53
N LEU A 96 -3.63 -7.14 9.84
CA LEU A 96 -2.58 -8.13 9.79
C LEU A 96 -1.36 -7.63 9.01
N SER A 97 -1.56 -7.01 7.83
CA SER A 97 -0.46 -6.45 7.04
C SER A 97 0.27 -5.33 7.79
N THR A 98 -0.47 -4.42 8.43
CA THR A 98 0.07 -3.33 9.24
C THR A 98 0.90 -3.85 10.41
N ARG A 99 0.37 -4.82 11.17
CA ARG A 99 1.11 -5.42 12.30
C ARG A 99 2.39 -6.10 11.86
N ARG A 100 2.35 -6.86 10.75
CA ARG A 100 3.56 -7.51 10.21
C ARG A 100 4.58 -6.48 9.72
N ALA A 101 4.14 -5.40 9.09
CA ALA A 101 5.02 -4.31 8.65
C ALA A 101 5.74 -3.66 9.82
N PHE A 102 5.01 -3.20 10.85
CA PHE A 102 5.61 -2.59 12.03
C PHE A 102 6.47 -3.58 12.82
N ALA A 103 6.09 -4.85 12.90
CA ALA A 103 6.92 -5.87 13.55
C ALA A 103 8.29 -6.06 12.88
N ARG A 104 8.42 -5.76 11.57
CA ARG A 104 9.71 -5.75 10.86
C ARG A 104 10.43 -4.41 11.03
N LEU A 105 9.71 -3.30 10.85
CA LEU A 105 10.29 -1.96 10.83
C LEU A 105 10.80 -1.49 12.19
N LEU A 106 10.16 -1.91 13.27
CA LEU A 106 10.51 -1.55 14.65
C LEU A 106 11.56 -2.49 15.26
N GLN A 107 12.10 -3.45 14.49
CA GLN A 107 13.29 -4.18 14.93
C GLN A 107 14.51 -3.26 14.99
N PRO A 108 15.56 -3.60 15.76
CA PRO A 108 16.84 -2.92 15.66
C PRO A 108 17.31 -2.89 14.20
N ASN A 109 17.60 -1.69 13.68
CA ASN A 109 17.96 -1.43 12.27
C ASN A 109 16.86 -1.80 11.24
N GLY A 110 15.60 -1.97 11.64
CA GLY A 110 14.53 -2.44 10.77
C GLY A 110 14.37 -1.60 9.49
N PHE A 111 14.37 -0.26 9.60
CA PHE A 111 14.36 0.63 8.43
C PHE A 111 15.63 0.50 7.57
N TYR A 112 16.80 0.34 8.19
CA TYR A 112 18.07 0.24 7.46
C TYR A 112 18.19 -1.08 6.70
N ASP A 113 17.72 -2.18 7.27
CA ASP A 113 17.80 -3.51 6.67
C ASP A 113 16.68 -3.76 5.65
N GLU A 114 15.53 -3.11 5.83
CA GLU A 114 14.39 -3.18 4.94
C GLU A 114 14.58 -2.30 3.69
N GLN A 115 14.88 -2.91 2.54
CA GLN A 115 15.12 -2.18 1.29
C GLN A 115 13.91 -1.32 0.86
N LEU A 116 12.69 -1.75 1.20
CA LEU A 116 11.48 -0.99 0.92
C LEU A 116 11.26 0.19 1.87
N ALA A 117 12.03 0.32 2.95
CA ALA A 117 11.87 1.41 3.91
C ALA A 117 13.16 2.20 4.17
N ARG A 118 14.31 1.72 3.66
CA ARG A 118 15.60 2.37 3.86
C ARG A 118 15.57 3.83 3.48
N ILE A 119 15.85 4.67 4.47
CA ILE A 119 16.00 6.11 4.30
C ILE A 119 17.33 6.37 3.63
N ALA A 120 17.27 7.08 2.50
CA ALA A 120 18.45 7.56 1.81
C ALA A 120 18.84 8.92 2.42
N PRO A 121 20.13 9.13 2.74
CA PRO A 121 20.61 10.46 3.08
C PRO A 121 20.27 11.44 1.95
N PRO A 122 19.90 12.69 2.29
CA PRO A 122 19.77 13.73 1.27
C PRO A 122 21.10 13.83 0.51
N GLN A 123 21.07 13.66 -0.81
CA GLN A 123 22.25 13.80 -1.67
C GLN A 123 22.27 15.22 -2.24
N GLY A 124 23.45 15.86 -2.26
CA GLY A 124 23.56 17.28 -2.60
C GLY A 124 23.18 17.63 -4.04
N ALA A 125 23.20 16.69 -4.99
CA ALA A 125 23.23 17.06 -6.41
C ALA A 125 22.10 16.49 -7.30
N GLY A 126 21.12 15.76 -6.76
CA GLY A 126 20.15 15.06 -7.62
C GLY A 126 18.76 15.02 -7.04
N ASN A 127 17.92 15.95 -7.51
CA ASN A 127 16.47 15.93 -7.41
C ASN A 127 15.91 15.94 -5.97
N GLY A 128 15.89 17.14 -5.37
CA GLY A 128 14.67 17.58 -4.67
C GLY A 128 14.76 18.03 -3.21
N ILE A 129 15.92 18.03 -2.54
CA ILE A 129 15.90 18.19 -1.08
C ILE A 129 16.78 19.33 -0.54
N ALA A 130 17.79 19.80 -1.28
CA ALA A 130 18.68 20.84 -0.76
C ALA A 130 19.15 21.79 -1.86
N GLY A 131 18.35 22.81 -2.17
CA GLY A 131 18.88 23.97 -2.86
C GLY A 131 19.85 24.73 -1.94
N GLY A 132 21.06 25.02 -2.42
CA GLY A 132 21.94 26.02 -1.78
C GLY A 132 23.16 25.50 -1.02
N ARG A 133 23.45 26.08 0.16
CA ARG A 133 24.69 25.84 0.95
C ARG A 133 24.68 24.47 1.62
N MET A 134 23.51 23.99 2.02
CA MET A 134 23.27 22.66 2.58
C MET A 134 23.83 21.54 1.70
N SER A 135 23.49 21.56 0.41
CA SER A 135 23.90 20.53 -0.55
C SER A 135 25.43 20.42 -0.66
N ARG A 136 26.14 21.56 -0.64
CA ARG A 136 27.62 21.60 -0.71
C ARG A 136 28.31 21.13 0.57
N LEU A 137 27.73 21.43 1.73
CA LEU A 137 28.23 20.96 3.02
C LEU A 137 28.00 19.47 3.19
N ILE A 138 26.79 19.00 2.88
CA ILE A 138 26.46 17.58 2.83
C ILE A 138 27.40 16.84 1.86
N ASP A 139 27.59 17.33 0.64
CA ASP A 139 28.52 16.69 -0.32
C ASP A 139 29.97 16.70 0.16
N THR A 140 30.37 17.68 0.96
CA THR A 140 31.73 17.77 1.51
C THR A 140 31.95 16.80 2.67
N PHE A 141 30.98 16.66 3.57
CA PHE A 141 31.04 15.72 4.69
C PHE A 141 30.70 14.27 4.29
N MET A 142 29.88 14.07 3.26
CA MET A 142 29.50 12.77 2.70
C MET A 142 30.55 12.17 1.75
N ARG A 143 31.73 12.76 1.57
CA ARG A 143 32.79 12.19 0.71
C ARG A 143 33.33 10.85 1.22
N SER A 144 33.28 10.61 2.53
CA SER A 144 33.75 9.37 3.14
C SER A 144 32.61 8.36 3.29
N ASP A 145 32.82 7.13 2.81
CA ASP A 145 31.90 6.00 2.99
C ASP A 145 31.55 5.75 4.45
N ALA A 146 32.50 5.95 5.36
CA ALA A 146 32.29 5.79 6.79
C ALA A 146 31.29 6.80 7.34
N VAL A 147 31.38 8.06 6.88
CA VAL A 147 30.46 9.13 7.31
C VAL A 147 29.07 8.91 6.71
N ARG A 148 28.99 8.56 5.41
CA ARG A 148 27.72 8.21 4.75
C ARG A 148 26.99 7.09 5.48
N ARG A 149 27.70 6.02 5.83
CA ARG A 149 27.14 4.90 6.58
C ARG A 149 26.64 5.32 7.96
N ARG A 150 27.42 6.13 8.69
CA ARG A 150 27.03 6.58 10.03
C ARG A 150 25.78 7.45 10.00
N VAL A 151 25.69 8.38 9.05
CA VAL A 151 24.48 9.20 8.85
C VAL A 151 23.31 8.34 8.42
N ALA A 152 23.48 7.42 7.47
CA ALA A 152 22.40 6.52 7.07
C ALA A 152 21.87 5.70 8.26
N LEU A 153 22.73 5.16 9.11
CA LEU A 153 22.32 4.44 10.32
C LEU A 153 21.54 5.35 11.28
N ALA A 154 22.01 6.56 11.54
CA ALA A 154 21.32 7.53 12.39
C ALA A 154 19.93 7.92 11.84
N LEU A 155 19.84 8.22 10.54
CA LEU A 155 18.57 8.54 9.87
C LEU A 155 17.55 7.40 9.98
N ASN A 156 18.01 6.17 9.77
CA ASN A 156 17.13 4.99 9.81
C ASN A 156 16.74 4.62 11.25
N ALA A 157 17.61 4.85 12.23
CA ALA A 157 17.25 4.72 13.65
C ALA A 157 16.18 5.74 14.04
N ALA A 158 16.39 7.02 13.69
CA ALA A 158 15.41 8.08 13.94
C ALA A 158 14.06 7.83 13.24
N ALA A 159 14.09 7.26 12.03
CA ALA A 159 12.86 6.84 11.34
C ALA A 159 12.12 5.72 12.08
N GLY A 160 12.84 4.79 12.71
CA GLY A 160 12.26 3.75 13.57
C GLY A 160 11.51 4.33 14.77
N GLU A 161 12.15 5.26 15.49
CA GLU A 161 11.54 5.97 16.64
C GLU A 161 10.29 6.75 16.19
N ALA A 162 10.39 7.50 15.10
CA ALA A 162 9.26 8.23 14.51
C ALA A 162 8.12 7.31 14.06
N ALA A 163 8.45 6.14 13.51
CA ALA A 163 7.46 5.16 13.08
C ALA A 163 6.70 4.54 14.26
N GLU A 164 7.36 4.37 15.41
CA GLU A 164 6.72 3.88 16.63
C GLU A 164 5.58 4.84 17.06
N ARG A 165 5.84 6.15 17.03
CA ARG A 165 4.81 7.17 17.31
C ARG A 165 3.70 7.23 16.28
N ALA A 166 3.99 6.91 15.02
CA ALA A 166 3.01 6.92 13.94
C ALA A 166 2.14 5.65 13.86
N ALA A 167 2.58 4.54 14.47
CA ALA A 167 1.88 3.25 14.37
C ALA A 167 0.38 3.28 14.79
N PRO A 168 -0.01 3.97 15.88
CA PRO A 168 -1.42 4.08 16.26
C PRO A 168 -2.29 4.74 15.19
N ILE A 169 -1.76 5.76 14.50
CA ILE A 169 -2.49 6.50 13.45
C ILE A 169 -2.84 5.57 12.28
N VAL A 170 -1.88 4.73 11.88
CA VAL A 170 -2.10 3.76 10.80
C VAL A 170 -3.17 2.73 11.23
N LEU A 171 -3.08 2.21 12.45
CA LEU A 171 -4.04 1.23 12.98
C LEU A 171 -5.45 1.81 13.17
N ASP A 172 -5.56 3.07 13.60
CA ASP A 172 -6.85 3.77 13.70
C ASP A 172 -7.43 4.11 12.32
N GLY A 173 -6.57 4.38 11.34
CA GLY A 173 -6.94 4.47 9.93
C GLY A 173 -7.63 3.21 9.41
N VAL A 174 -7.16 2.02 9.83
CA VAL A 174 -7.80 0.74 9.47
C VAL A 174 -9.18 0.59 10.12
N ARG A 175 -9.36 1.09 11.34
CA ARG A 175 -10.64 1.02 12.06
C ARG A 175 -11.71 1.92 11.41
N SER A 176 -11.32 3.05 10.84
CA SER A 176 -12.21 4.04 10.21
C SER A 176 -12.64 3.70 8.76
N LEU A 177 -12.33 2.50 8.26
CA LEU A 177 -12.79 2.06 6.95
C LEU A 177 -14.30 1.85 6.91
N SER A 178 -14.92 2.30 5.82
CA SER A 178 -16.35 2.13 5.58
C SER A 178 -16.65 0.87 4.76
N PRO A 179 -17.90 0.39 4.74
CA PRO A 179 -18.30 -0.71 3.85
C PRO A 179 -18.03 -0.44 2.36
N ALA A 180 -18.17 0.81 1.91
CA ALA A 180 -17.95 1.19 0.51
C ALA A 180 -16.47 1.07 0.11
N ASP A 181 -15.57 1.39 1.04
CA ASP A 181 -14.13 1.20 0.86
C ASP A 181 -13.76 -0.26 0.68
N ALA A 182 -14.36 -1.14 1.48
CA ALA A 182 -14.06 -2.55 1.47
C ALA A 182 -14.38 -3.18 0.10
N VAL A 183 -15.48 -2.76 -0.54
CA VAL A 183 -15.82 -3.21 -1.90
C VAL A 183 -14.82 -2.71 -2.94
N ARG A 184 -14.37 -1.44 -2.85
CA ARG A 184 -13.35 -0.89 -3.76
C ARG A 184 -12.04 -1.66 -3.65
N VAL A 185 -11.60 -1.93 -2.42
CA VAL A 185 -10.35 -2.62 -2.12
C VAL A 185 -10.34 -4.06 -2.63
N LEU A 186 -11.47 -4.76 -2.53
CA LEU A 186 -11.58 -6.14 -3.05
C LEU A 186 -11.41 -6.24 -4.56
N ARG A 187 -11.94 -5.26 -5.30
CA ARG A 187 -11.84 -5.23 -6.76
C ARG A 187 -10.55 -4.61 -7.28
N GLY A 188 -9.73 -4.06 -6.38
CA GLY A 188 -8.46 -3.44 -6.72
C GLY A 188 -7.31 -4.42 -6.85
N GLY A 189 -6.12 -3.87 -7.15
CA GLY A 189 -4.87 -4.61 -7.26
C GLY A 189 -4.35 -5.17 -5.91
N PRO A 190 -3.14 -5.77 -5.93
CA PRO A 190 -2.56 -6.47 -4.78
C PRO A 190 -2.31 -5.59 -3.55
N GLU A 191 -2.25 -4.27 -3.73
CA GLU A 191 -1.99 -3.29 -2.67
C GLU A 191 -3.13 -2.26 -2.53
N ALA A 192 -4.33 -2.59 -3.04
CA ALA A 192 -5.43 -1.62 -3.08
C ALA A 192 -5.90 -1.16 -1.69
N ALA A 193 -5.82 -2.03 -0.68
CA ALA A 193 -6.18 -1.66 0.69
C ALA A 193 -5.18 -0.67 1.27
N THR A 194 -3.90 -0.93 1.01
CA THR A 194 -2.77 -0.10 1.44
C THR A 194 -2.80 1.26 0.77
N GLY A 195 -3.09 1.31 -0.54
CA GLY A 195 -3.26 2.56 -1.28
C GLY A 195 -4.33 3.45 -0.66
N LEU A 196 -5.51 2.89 -0.39
CA LEU A 196 -6.59 3.61 0.28
C LEU A 196 -6.19 4.07 1.69
N LEU A 197 -5.53 3.21 2.47
CA LEU A 197 -5.08 3.57 3.81
C LEU A 197 -4.10 4.75 3.75
N ARG A 198 -3.15 4.72 2.81
CA ARG A 198 -2.19 5.80 2.58
C ARG A 198 -2.87 7.11 2.20
N GLU A 199 -3.86 7.08 1.33
CA GLU A 199 -4.65 8.26 0.96
C GLU A 199 -5.32 8.91 2.17
N ARG A 200 -5.77 8.10 3.14
CA ARG A 200 -6.51 8.58 4.32
C ARG A 200 -5.62 9.14 5.41
N VAL A 201 -4.58 8.41 5.77
CA VAL A 201 -3.78 8.72 6.97
C VAL A 201 -2.34 9.10 6.67
N GLY A 202 -1.90 9.01 5.41
CA GLY A 202 -0.51 9.29 5.04
C GLY A 202 -0.04 10.68 5.44
N GLY A 203 -0.87 11.71 5.24
CA GLY A 203 -0.55 13.07 5.69
C GLY A 203 -0.41 13.17 7.22
N GLN A 204 -1.32 12.55 7.98
CA GLN A 204 -1.27 12.56 9.45
C GLN A 204 -0.06 11.80 9.99
N VAL A 205 0.32 10.69 9.35
CA VAL A 205 1.55 9.95 9.65
C VAL A 205 2.77 10.87 9.48
N VAL A 206 2.90 11.55 8.34
CA VAL A 206 4.02 12.47 8.10
C VAL A 206 4.06 13.58 9.15
N GLU A 207 2.96 14.29 9.37
CA GLU A 207 2.89 15.40 10.32
C GLU A 207 3.21 14.98 11.77
N THR A 208 2.91 13.73 12.13
CA THR A 208 3.27 13.19 13.45
C THR A 208 4.76 12.87 13.58
N MET A 209 5.40 12.46 12.48
CA MET A 209 6.82 12.11 12.43
C MET A 209 7.74 13.34 12.35
N VAL A 210 7.29 14.44 11.72
CA VAL A 210 8.13 15.64 11.49
C VAL A 210 8.77 16.17 12.78
N PRO A 211 8.05 16.39 13.90
CA PRO A 211 8.65 16.95 15.11
C PRO A 211 9.72 16.04 15.74
N GLU A 212 9.50 14.72 15.69
CA GLU A 212 10.49 13.73 16.16
C GLU A 212 11.78 13.83 15.38
N LEU A 213 11.65 13.70 14.06
CA LEU A 213 12.77 13.64 13.15
C LEU A 213 13.54 14.96 13.16
N SER A 214 12.84 16.08 13.17
CA SER A 214 13.49 17.40 13.26
C SER A 214 14.31 17.55 14.56
N GLY A 215 13.83 16.99 15.68
CA GLY A 215 14.53 16.99 16.96
C GLY A 215 15.74 16.06 16.99
N LEU A 216 15.57 14.81 16.56
CA LEU A 216 16.63 13.80 16.53
C LEU A 216 17.76 14.23 15.58
N LEU A 217 17.42 14.73 14.40
CA LEU A 217 18.41 15.20 13.42
C LEU A 217 19.16 16.42 13.91
N ARG A 218 18.49 17.33 14.63
CA ARG A 218 19.17 18.44 15.30
C ARG A 218 20.19 17.92 16.31
N ASN A 219 19.80 17.01 17.20
CA ASN A 219 20.68 16.52 18.26
C ASN A 219 21.87 15.71 17.70
N ASP A 220 21.60 14.78 16.79
CA ASP A 220 22.62 13.86 16.26
C ASP A 220 23.59 14.55 15.30
N LEU A 221 23.10 15.43 14.42
CA LEU A 221 23.96 16.16 13.49
C LEU A 221 24.75 17.26 14.20
N VAL A 222 24.16 17.95 15.19
CA VAL A 222 24.91 18.88 16.05
C VAL A 222 25.91 18.15 16.93
N GLY A 223 25.63 16.93 17.40
CA GLY A 223 26.61 16.12 18.14
C GLY A 223 27.76 15.61 17.26
N ALA A 224 27.51 15.40 15.95
CA ALA A 224 28.51 14.99 14.98
C ALA A 224 29.35 16.15 14.42
N MET A 225 28.90 17.40 14.55
CA MET A 225 29.57 18.61 14.10
C MET A 225 29.95 19.49 15.30
N SER A 226 30.86 20.47 15.16
CA SER A 226 31.00 21.47 16.24
C SER A 226 29.82 22.45 16.17
N ALA A 227 29.35 22.95 17.31
CA ALA A 227 28.22 23.89 17.37
C ALA A 227 28.43 25.13 16.47
N ALA A 228 29.68 25.60 16.37
CA ALA A 228 30.07 26.69 15.48
C ALA A 228 29.87 26.37 13.98
N VAL A 229 30.16 25.13 13.56
CA VAL A 229 29.93 24.68 12.19
C VAL A 229 28.43 24.53 11.91
N ALA A 230 27.68 24.01 12.87
CA ALA A 230 26.23 23.86 12.74
C ALA A 230 25.51 25.22 12.58
N GLU A 231 25.94 26.26 13.30
CA GLU A 231 25.37 27.61 13.18
C GLU A 231 25.69 28.25 11.81
N GLU A 232 26.91 28.04 11.30
CA GLU A 232 27.35 28.60 10.02
C GLU A 232 26.81 27.85 8.79
N THR A 233 26.39 26.59 8.97
CA THR A 233 25.80 25.77 7.91
C THR A 233 24.39 26.17 7.48
N GLY A 234 23.63 26.86 8.35
CA GLY A 234 22.25 27.28 8.06
C GLY A 234 21.28 26.10 7.82
N ILE A 235 21.41 25.03 8.59
CA ILE A 235 20.59 23.82 8.41
C ILE A 235 19.15 24.05 8.82
N ASP A 236 18.23 23.88 7.88
CA ASP A 236 16.80 23.78 8.16
C ASP A 236 16.45 22.34 8.58
N TYR A 237 16.53 22.10 9.89
CA TYR A 237 16.19 20.80 10.49
C TYR A 237 14.71 20.44 10.32
N LEU A 238 13.83 21.44 10.12
CA LEU A 238 12.41 21.19 9.91
C LEU A 238 12.17 20.64 8.50
N GLU A 239 12.76 21.26 7.48
CA GLU A 239 12.68 20.76 6.10
C GLU A 239 13.38 19.40 5.93
N LEU A 240 14.52 19.22 6.61
CA LEU A 240 15.19 17.92 6.65
C LEU A 240 14.31 16.87 7.33
N GLY A 241 13.73 17.20 8.49
CA GLY A 241 12.80 16.33 9.21
C GLY A 241 11.57 15.97 8.36
N ARG A 242 10.99 16.94 7.65
CA ARG A 242 9.87 16.74 6.72
C ARG A 242 10.24 15.80 5.58
N THR A 243 11.43 15.94 5.01
CA THR A 243 11.94 15.05 3.96
C THR A 243 12.07 13.61 4.46
N VAL A 244 12.74 13.43 5.61
CA VAL A 244 12.93 12.09 6.20
C VAL A 244 11.58 11.49 6.59
N ALA A 245 10.65 12.29 7.10
CA ALA A 245 9.29 11.86 7.44
C ALA A 245 8.54 11.33 6.22
N ASN A 246 8.61 12.04 5.08
CA ASN A 246 8.02 11.59 3.83
C ASN A 246 8.63 10.26 3.37
N GLN A 247 9.96 10.13 3.37
CA GLN A 247 10.61 8.86 2.98
C GLN A 247 10.22 7.71 3.92
N ALA A 248 10.14 7.98 5.22
CA ALA A 248 9.81 6.97 6.21
C ALA A 248 8.34 6.55 6.11
N ALA A 249 7.41 7.49 5.96
CA ALA A 249 6.00 7.20 5.71
C ALA A 249 5.82 6.37 4.43
N ASP A 250 6.49 6.76 3.34
CA ASP A 250 6.47 6.01 2.08
C ASP A 250 7.03 4.59 2.25
N GLY A 251 8.09 4.44 3.04
CA GLY A 251 8.66 3.16 3.42
C GLY A 251 7.67 2.28 4.17
N ILE A 252 7.00 2.83 5.19
CA ILE A 252 5.96 2.15 5.96
C ILE A 252 4.87 1.61 5.02
N PHE A 253 4.30 2.46 4.17
CA PHE A 253 3.23 2.02 3.27
C PHE A 253 3.70 1.02 2.22
N ARG A 254 4.94 1.11 1.70
CA ARG A 254 5.49 0.07 0.80
C ARG A 254 5.61 -1.29 1.49
N VAL A 255 6.03 -1.31 2.75
CA VAL A 255 6.13 -2.56 3.52
C VAL A 255 4.74 -3.12 3.84
N ILE A 256 3.77 -2.28 4.21
CA ILE A 256 2.37 -2.71 4.41
C ILE A 256 1.81 -3.29 3.11
N GLY A 257 2.04 -2.64 1.97
CA GLY A 257 1.60 -3.08 0.65
C GLY A 257 2.17 -4.44 0.29
N ARG A 258 3.47 -4.65 0.54
CA ARG A 258 4.09 -5.96 0.36
C ARG A 258 3.42 -7.05 1.22
N GLU A 259 3.12 -6.76 2.49
CA GLU A 259 2.43 -7.73 3.36
C GLU A 259 1.00 -8.01 2.88
N GLU A 260 0.27 -6.99 2.42
CA GLU A 260 -1.05 -7.16 1.80
C GLU A 260 -0.96 -8.07 0.56
N ALA A 261 -0.04 -7.78 -0.34
CA ALA A 261 0.17 -8.55 -1.57
C ALA A 261 0.51 -10.01 -1.24
N ALA A 262 1.37 -10.25 -0.24
CA ALA A 262 1.72 -11.59 0.22
C ALA A 262 0.50 -12.35 0.78
N ILE A 263 -0.36 -11.68 1.56
CA ILE A 263 -1.58 -12.28 2.10
C ILE A 263 -2.58 -12.60 0.98
N ARG A 264 -2.72 -11.72 -0.02
CA ARG A 264 -3.59 -11.96 -1.18
C ARG A 264 -3.09 -13.11 -2.05
N ALA A 265 -1.78 -13.28 -2.16
CA ALA A 265 -1.18 -14.37 -2.93
C ALA A 265 -1.38 -15.75 -2.28
N ASP A 266 -1.31 -15.81 -0.94
CA ASP A 266 -1.58 -17.04 -0.17
C ASP A 266 -2.40 -16.75 1.11
N PRO A 267 -3.74 -16.67 0.99
CA PRO A 267 -4.60 -16.45 2.14
C PRO A 267 -4.56 -17.61 3.15
N ALA A 268 -4.28 -18.84 2.69
CA ALA A 268 -4.25 -20.03 3.55
C ALA A 268 -3.11 -19.97 4.56
N ALA A 269 -1.97 -19.38 4.20
CA ALA A 269 -0.84 -19.15 5.12
C ALA A 269 -1.20 -18.30 6.35
N THR A 270 -2.28 -17.51 6.29
CA THR A 270 -2.74 -16.72 7.45
C THR A 270 -3.39 -17.57 8.54
N ARG A 271 -3.89 -18.78 8.20
CA ARG A 271 -4.75 -19.61 9.06
C ARG A 271 -5.98 -18.87 9.61
N ASP A 272 -6.40 -17.81 8.94
CA ASP A 272 -7.53 -16.99 9.34
C ASP A 272 -8.75 -17.35 8.47
N PRO A 273 -9.81 -17.94 9.04
CA PRO A 273 -10.98 -18.35 8.26
C PRO A 273 -11.66 -17.18 7.55
N VAL A 274 -11.58 -15.95 8.08
CA VAL A 274 -12.16 -14.76 7.46
C VAL A 274 -11.36 -14.37 6.22
N LEU A 275 -10.03 -14.34 6.32
CA LEU A 275 -9.17 -13.99 5.18
C LEU A 275 -9.20 -15.06 4.09
N ILE A 276 -9.20 -16.34 4.49
CA ILE A 276 -9.33 -17.47 3.56
C ILE A 276 -10.67 -17.40 2.82
N ALA A 277 -11.76 -17.12 3.53
CA ALA A 277 -13.07 -16.99 2.89
C ALA A 277 -13.20 -15.75 2.00
N LEU A 278 -12.57 -14.63 2.39
CA LEU A 278 -12.61 -13.38 1.65
C LEU A 278 -11.79 -13.45 0.35
N LEU A 279 -10.56 -13.99 0.43
CA LEU A 279 -9.55 -13.93 -0.64
C LEU A 279 -9.36 -15.26 -1.38
N GLY A 280 -9.95 -16.35 -0.86
CA GLY A 280 -9.80 -17.68 -1.44
C GLY A 280 -10.36 -17.84 -2.85
N PRO A 281 -10.00 -18.91 -3.57
CA PRO A 281 -10.27 -19.11 -5.00
C PRO A 281 -11.75 -19.23 -5.40
N GLY A 282 -12.69 -19.10 -4.46
CA GLY A 282 -14.14 -19.16 -4.71
C GLY A 282 -14.81 -17.83 -5.08
N ARG A 283 -14.08 -16.70 -5.11
CA ARG A 283 -14.65 -15.36 -5.33
C ARG A 283 -14.19 -14.61 -6.59
N SER A 284 -13.26 -15.16 -7.36
CA SER A 284 -12.66 -14.51 -8.55
C SER A 284 -13.40 -14.78 -9.88
N ARG A 285 -14.70 -15.11 -9.84
CA ARG A 285 -15.54 -15.25 -11.05
C ARG A 285 -16.54 -14.11 -11.17
#